data_AF-A0A1W6WF84-F1
#
_entry.id   AF-A0A1W6WF84-F1
#
_cell.length_a   1.000
_cell.length_b   1.000
_cell.length_c   1.000
_cell.angle_alpha   90.00
_cell.angle_beta   90.00
_cell.angle_gamma   90.00
#
_symmetry.space_group_name_H-M   'P 1'
#
loop_
_entity.id
_entity.type
_entity.pdbx_description
1 polymer ?
#
loop_
_entity_poly.entity_id
_entity_poly.type
_entity_poly.pdbx_seq_one_letter_code
_entity_poly.pdbx_strand_id
1 'polypeptide(L)'
;MIQLSVSFSAAHIAILIGIILLVTLAAELIRFVFYRRKMHFICPECKHVFKPTLLNFLGSGATNTASAGKMLTCPKCGKRSYMEPEKDRWQ
;
A
#
# COMPACT_ATOMS: atom_id res chain seq x y z
N MET A 1 -28.82 35.89 5.22
CA MET A 1 -27.66 35.81 4.30
C MET A 1 -26.45 35.07 4.90
N ILE A 2 -26.15 35.21 6.20
CA ILE A 2 -24.96 34.57 6.83
C ILE A 2 -25.08 33.04 6.97
N GLN A 3 -26.27 32.48 7.22
CA GLN A 3 -26.43 31.02 7.31
C GLN A 3 -26.20 30.30 5.97
N LEU A 4 -26.67 30.87 4.85
CA LEU A 4 -26.42 30.26 3.53
C LEU A 4 -24.92 30.20 3.22
N SER A 5 -24.16 31.29 3.45
CA SER A 5 -22.72 31.32 3.15
C SER A 5 -21.89 30.35 3.99
N VAL A 6 -22.26 30.13 5.26
CA VAL A 6 -21.59 29.16 6.14
C VAL A 6 -21.91 27.71 5.73
N SER A 7 -23.16 27.41 5.37
CA SER A 7 -23.54 26.08 4.87
C SER A 7 -22.88 25.75 3.54
N PHE A 8 -22.76 26.73 2.63
CA PHE A 8 -21.97 26.57 1.41
C PHE A 8 -20.50 26.29 1.75
N SER A 9 -19.87 27.03 2.66
CA SER A 9 -18.47 26.79 3.07
C SER A 9 -18.23 25.37 3.61
N ALA A 10 -19.07 24.91 4.54
CA ALA A 10 -18.93 23.58 5.14
C ALA A 10 -19.12 22.44 4.14
N ALA A 11 -20.08 22.57 3.21
CA ALA A 11 -20.32 21.57 2.18
C ALA A 11 -19.13 21.46 1.19
N HIS A 12 -18.56 22.60 0.76
CA HIS A 12 -17.38 22.60 -0.09
C HIS A 12 -16.16 22.00 0.63
N ILE A 13 -15.97 22.32 1.92
CA ILE A 13 -14.89 21.72 2.73
C ILE A 13 -15.06 20.20 2.82
N ALA A 14 -16.27 19.71 3.10
CA ALA A 14 -16.55 18.27 3.16
C ALA A 14 -16.30 17.57 1.82
N ILE A 15 -16.69 18.19 0.71
CA ILE A 15 -16.42 17.68 -0.64
C ILE A 15 -14.91 17.62 -0.91
N LEU A 16 -14.17 18.67 -0.58
CA LEU A 16 -12.71 18.71 -0.75
C LEU A 16 -12.02 17.63 0.09
N ILE A 17 -12.42 17.43 1.34
CA ILE A 17 -11.91 16.35 2.20
C ILE A 17 -12.21 14.98 1.56
N GLY A 18 -13.44 14.78 1.08
CA GLY A 18 -13.83 13.55 0.38
C GLY A 18 -12.98 13.28 -0.87
N ILE A 19 -12.73 14.31 -1.69
CA ILE A 19 -11.88 14.22 -2.87
C ILE A 19 -10.44 13.88 -2.48
N ILE A 20 -9.89 14.55 -1.47
CA ILE A 20 -8.52 14.29 -0.99
C ILE A 20 -8.38 12.84 -0.52
N LEU A 21 -9.33 12.34 0.28
CA LEU A 21 -9.33 10.95 0.73
C LEU A 21 -9.43 9.95 -0.44
N LEU A 22 -10.25 10.27 -1.44
CA LEU A 22 -10.42 9.40 -2.61
C LEU A 22 -9.14 9.37 -3.47
N VAL A 23 -8.50 10.51 -3.66
CA VAL A 23 -7.24 10.63 -4.40
C VAL A 23 -6.10 9.89 -3.68
N THR A 24 -5.98 10.02 -2.36
CA THR A 24 -4.94 9.30 -1.59
C THR A 24 -5.14 7.79 -1.63
N LEU A 25 -6.39 7.31 -1.47
CA LEU A 25 -6.71 5.90 -1.62
C LEU A 25 -6.41 5.37 -3.03
N ALA A 26 -6.76 6.13 -4.07
CA ALA A 26 -6.47 5.77 -5.45
C ALA A 26 -4.96 5.69 -5.72
N ALA A 27 -4.18 6.65 -5.20
CA ALA A 27 -2.72 6.67 -5.35
C ALA A 27 -2.06 5.45 -4.67
N GLU A 28 -2.50 5.08 -3.47
CA GLU A 28 -2.00 3.89 -2.78
C GLU A 28 -2.36 2.59 -3.53
N LEU A 29 -3.57 2.49 -4.09
CA LEU A 29 -3.97 1.36 -4.93
C LEU A 29 -3.15 1.26 -6.22
N ILE A 30 -2.91 2.38 -6.90
CA ILE A 30 -2.09 2.40 -8.13
C ILE A 30 -0.65 1.96 -7.81
N ARG A 31 -0.06 2.49 -6.73
CA ARG A 31 1.26 2.05 -6.26
C ARG A 31 1.26 0.57 -5.94
N PHE A 32 0.26 0.08 -5.21
CA PHE A 32 0.14 -1.33 -4.86
C PHE A 32 0.09 -2.22 -6.10
N VAL A 33 -0.75 -1.89 -7.09
CA VAL A 33 -0.89 -2.67 -8.34
C VAL A 33 0.41 -2.67 -9.14
N PHE A 34 1.02 -1.51 -9.31
CA PHE A 34 2.27 -1.38 -10.06
C PHE A 34 3.42 -2.13 -9.40
N TYR A 35 3.52 -2.04 -8.07
CA TYR A 35 4.52 -2.72 -7.28
C TYR A 35 4.37 -4.24 -7.33
N ARG A 36 3.14 -4.74 -7.14
CA ARG A 36 2.79 -6.16 -7.28
C ARG A 36 3.13 -6.73 -8.65
N ARG A 37 2.99 -5.94 -9.70
CA ARG A 37 3.32 -6.39 -11.05
C ARG A 37 4.80 -6.48 -11.32
N LYS A 38 5.62 -5.69 -10.61
CA LYS A 38 7.05 -5.53 -10.91
C LYS A 38 7.99 -6.07 -9.85
N MET A 39 7.50 -6.53 -8.71
CA MET A 39 8.35 -6.98 -7.61
C MET A 39 7.84 -8.28 -6.97
N HIS A 40 8.78 -9.13 -6.60
CA HIS A 40 8.57 -10.35 -5.81
C HIS A 40 9.47 -10.34 -4.58
N PHE A 41 9.13 -11.16 -3.59
CA PHE A 41 9.96 -11.37 -2.41
C PHE A 41 10.38 -12.82 -2.35
N ILE A 42 11.61 -13.04 -1.89
CA ILE A 42 12.17 -14.36 -1.68
C ILE A 42 12.33 -14.55 -0.18
N CYS A 43 11.69 -15.59 0.37
CA CYS A 43 11.87 -15.92 1.78
C CYS A 43 13.29 -16.47 2.02
N PRO A 44 14.07 -15.93 2.97
CA PRO A 44 15.44 -16.42 3.24
C PRO A 44 15.45 -17.84 3.83
N GLU A 45 14.39 -18.22 4.54
CA GLU A 45 14.29 -19.50 5.25
C GLU A 45 13.96 -20.69 4.33
N CYS A 46 12.99 -20.50 3.43
CA CYS A 46 12.48 -21.58 2.58
C CYS A 46 12.65 -21.33 1.08
N LYS A 47 13.27 -20.20 0.70
CA LYS A 47 13.51 -19.74 -0.68
C LYS A 47 12.23 -19.65 -1.53
N HIS A 48 11.06 -19.59 -0.88
CA HIS A 48 9.80 -19.47 -1.59
C HIS A 48 9.64 -18.04 -2.12
N VAL A 49 9.39 -17.96 -3.43
CA VAL A 49 9.11 -16.71 -4.13
C VAL A 49 7.61 -16.43 -4.08
N PHE A 50 7.23 -15.26 -3.58
CA PHE A 50 5.83 -14.87 -3.52
C PHE A 50 5.65 -13.37 -3.72
N LYS A 51 4.44 -12.97 -4.12
CA LYS A 51 4.01 -11.58 -4.25
C LYS A 51 3.11 -11.23 -3.06
N PRO A 52 3.39 -10.16 -2.30
CA PRO A 52 2.65 -9.86 -1.07
C PRO A 52 1.18 -9.53 -1.38
N THR A 53 0.25 -10.08 -0.60
CA THR A 53 -1.17 -9.72 -0.66
C THR A 53 -1.43 -8.31 -0.12
N LEU A 54 -2.54 -7.68 -0.52
CA LEU A 54 -2.95 -6.37 0.01
C LEU A 54 -3.06 -6.41 1.53
N LEU A 55 -3.51 -7.54 2.07
CA LEU A 55 -3.56 -7.81 3.50
C LEU A 55 -2.18 -7.81 4.16
N ASN A 56 -1.15 -8.33 3.49
CA ASN A 56 0.23 -8.27 3.99
C ASN A 56 0.80 -6.85 3.87
N PHE A 57 0.37 -6.07 2.87
CA PHE A 57 0.78 -4.68 2.70
C PHE A 57 0.14 -3.75 3.75
N LEU A 58 -1.11 -3.99 4.12
CA LEU A 58 -1.86 -3.21 5.10
C LEU A 58 -1.66 -3.70 6.54
N GLY A 59 -1.56 -5.01 6.76
CA GLY A 59 -1.43 -5.64 8.08
C GLY A 59 -0.01 -5.67 8.63
N SER A 60 1.01 -5.55 7.77
CA SER A 60 2.38 -5.31 8.21
C SER A 60 2.55 -3.81 8.36
N GLY A 61 2.30 -3.28 9.57
CA GLY A 61 2.36 -1.86 9.93
C GLY A 61 3.25 -1.04 8.99
N ALA A 62 2.60 -0.28 8.11
CA ALA A 62 3.21 0.31 6.92
C ALA A 62 4.17 1.44 7.29
N THR A 63 5.46 1.14 7.40
CA THR A 63 6.49 2.14 7.09
C THR A 63 6.58 2.25 5.56
N ASN A 64 6.29 3.45 5.10
CA ASN A 64 6.11 3.82 3.71
C ASN A 64 7.44 3.86 2.97
N THR A 65 7.98 2.71 2.60
CA THR A 65 8.96 2.65 1.52
C THR A 65 8.84 1.33 0.78
N ALA A 66 8.38 1.41 -0.46
CA ALA A 66 8.36 0.30 -1.41
C ALA A 66 9.79 -0.18 -1.76
N SER A 67 10.80 0.63 -1.49
CA SER A 67 12.20 0.40 -1.86
C SER A 67 13.09 -0.04 -0.70
N ALA A 68 12.59 -0.05 0.54
CA ALA A 68 13.30 -0.60 1.69
C ALA A 68 12.68 -1.96 2.00
N GLY A 69 13.51 -2.98 2.28
CA GLY A 69 13.02 -4.30 2.65
C GLY A 69 12.01 -4.23 3.80
N LYS A 70 11.08 -5.19 3.82
CA LYS A 70 9.94 -5.22 4.75
C LYS A 70 9.98 -6.48 5.59
N MET A 71 9.54 -6.37 6.83
CA MET A 71 9.39 -7.54 7.69
C MET A 71 8.06 -8.24 7.38
N LEU A 72 8.14 -9.29 6.56
CA LEU A 72 6.99 -10.02 6.05
C LEU A 72 6.91 -11.43 6.64
N THR A 73 5.69 -11.95 6.75
CA THR A 73 5.45 -13.35 7.10
C THR A 73 5.40 -14.18 5.82
N CYS A 74 6.23 -15.21 5.73
CA CYS A 74 6.22 -16.11 4.58
C CYS A 74 4.93 -16.94 4.57
N PRO A 75 4.19 -17.02 3.44
CA PRO A 75 2.98 -17.83 3.35
C PRO A 75 3.25 -19.34 3.36
N LYS A 76 4.47 -19.77 3.04
CA LYS A 76 4.84 -21.19 2.99
C LYS A 76 5.34 -21.73 4.33
N CYS A 77 6.24 -21.00 5.00
CA CYS A 77 6.84 -21.47 6.26
C CYS A 77 6.31 -20.75 7.51
N GLY A 78 5.48 -19.71 7.37
CA GLY A 78 4.91 -18.96 8.50
C GLY A 78 5.92 -18.11 9.28
N LYS A 79 7.22 -18.15 8.96
CA LYS A 79 8.24 -17.36 9.65
C LYS A 79 8.18 -15.90 9.21
N ARG A 80 8.25 -15.00 10.18
CA ARG A 80 8.36 -13.56 9.97
C ARG A 80 9.83 -13.17 9.88
N SER A 81 10.25 -12.66 8.73
CA SER A 81 11.64 -12.30 8.47
C SER A 81 11.71 -11.03 7.62
N TYR A 82 12.84 -10.33 7.68
CA TYR A 82 13.10 -9.20 6.81
C TYR A 82 13.36 -9.70 5.39
N MET A 83 12.63 -9.17 4.41
CA MET A 83 12.72 -9.56 3.01
C MET A 83 12.86 -8.32 2.14
N GLU A 84 13.90 -8.31 1.32
CA GLU A 84 14.13 -7.25 0.34
C GLU A 84 13.30 -7.52 -0.92
N PRO A 85 12.62 -6.52 -1.50
CA PRO A 85 11.92 -6.70 -2.76
C PRO A 85 12.90 -6.82 -3.93
N GLU A 86 12.73 -7.87 -4.72
CA GLU A 86 13.46 -8.04 -5.96
C GLU A 86 12.57 -7.66 -7.14
N LYS A 87 13.07 -6.78 -8.01
CA LYS A 87 12.37 -6.38 -9.22
C LYS A 87 12.29 -7.58 -10.16
N ASP A 88 11.10 -7.88 -10.65
CA ASP A 88 10.85 -8.85 -11.71
C ASP A 88 11.73 -8.46 -12.92
N ARG A 89 12.86 -9.16 -13.08
CA ARG A 89 13.75 -9.01 -14.22
C ARG A 89 13.12 -9.85 -15.32
N TRP A 90 12.45 -9.18 -16.26
CA TRP A 90 11.80 -9.75 -17.45
C TRP A 90 10.39 -10.33 -17.26
N GLN A 91 9.37 -9.49 -17.48
CA GLN A 91 8.19 -9.76 -18.33
C GLN A 91 7.71 -8.44 -18.94
#